data_AF-E3MSJ8-F1
#
_entry.id   AF-E3MSJ8-F1
#
_cell.length_a   1.000
_cell.length_b   1.000
_cell.length_c   1.000
_cell.angle_alpha   90.00
_cell.angle_beta   90.00
_cell.angle_gamma   90.00
#
_symmetry.space_group_name_H-M   'P 1'
#
loop_
_entity.id
_entity.type
_entity.pdbx_description
1 polymer ?
#
loop_
_entity_poly.entity_id
_entity_poly.type
_entity_poly.pdbx_seq_one_letter_code
_entity_poly.pdbx_strand_id
1 'polypeptide(L)'
;MAFNATASQAEEQMWVNTPPPTHPNRGRAGFGPMEQPLALVQFLIAGILVVIREGTVRHILEKHEKDFKFEIKEIEDWPTKEHIVASYIKNTIVHAGQLLITDERRSKENSLLIHMRRPVDRMFHRFVITHEAGNLYRLETAFKLYPDESLLTGYMGRCLVQYDHGVQEVLTAAKVDWRNPHIARVHGCYSL
;
A
#
# COMPACT_ATOMS: atom_id res chain seq x y z
N MET A 1 44.22 66.83 -23.40
CA MET A 1 44.14 65.79 -22.34
C MET A 1 43.51 64.58 -23.02
N ALA A 2 44.25 63.53 -23.42
CA ALA A 2 44.74 62.43 -22.57
C ALA A 2 43.53 61.71 -21.90
N PHE A 3 43.21 60.42 -22.09
CA PHE A 3 44.03 59.21 -22.25
C PHE A 3 43.35 58.12 -23.14
N ASN A 4 44.19 57.22 -23.65
CA ASN A 4 43.93 56.00 -24.43
C ASN A 4 43.41 54.81 -23.61
N ALA A 5 42.77 53.86 -24.34
CA ALA A 5 42.73 52.39 -24.16
C ALA A 5 42.13 51.83 -22.84
N THR A 6 41.49 50.66 -22.76
CA THR A 6 41.97 49.31 -23.16
C THR A 6 40.87 48.27 -22.85
N ALA A 7 40.90 47.13 -23.56
CA ALA A 7 40.26 45.82 -23.26
C ALA A 7 38.73 45.74 -23.52
N SER A 8 38.32 45.38 -24.74
CA SER A 8 37.98 44.00 -25.15
C SER A 8 36.77 43.47 -24.35
N GLN A 9 35.59 43.24 -24.91
CA GLN A 9 35.36 42.26 -25.98
C GLN A 9 36.44 41.15 -26.00
N ALA A 10 36.70 40.60 -24.82
CA ALA A 10 37.32 39.30 -24.60
C ALA A 10 36.38 38.66 -23.57
N GLU A 11 35.66 37.57 -23.83
CA GLU A 11 36.00 36.42 -24.65
C GLU A 11 34.76 35.98 -25.43
N GLU A 12 34.82 36.26 -26.73
CA GLU A 12 34.04 35.60 -27.76
C GLU A 12 34.52 34.15 -27.86
N GLN A 13 33.59 33.19 -27.76
CA GLN A 13 33.69 31.86 -28.39
C GLN A 13 34.84 30.92 -27.93
N MET A 14 34.67 29.66 -28.36
CA MET A 14 35.52 28.49 -28.12
C MET A 14 35.30 27.88 -26.72
N TRP A 15 34.86 26.64 -26.51
CA TRP A 15 35.00 25.37 -27.23
C TRP A 15 33.78 24.50 -26.83
N VAL A 16 33.01 23.90 -27.74
CA VAL A 16 33.28 22.62 -28.41
C VAL A 16 33.83 21.54 -27.46
N ASN A 17 32.99 20.56 -27.15
CA ASN A 17 33.32 19.18 -26.79
C ASN A 17 34.37 18.93 -25.70
N THR A 18 33.90 18.72 -24.47
CA THR A 18 34.51 17.72 -23.58
C THR A 18 33.41 16.80 -23.04
N PRO A 19 33.45 15.49 -23.36
CA PRO A 19 32.45 14.54 -22.86
C PRO A 19 32.70 14.29 -21.36
N PRO A 20 31.64 14.00 -20.57
CA PRO A 20 31.81 13.52 -19.22
C PRO A 20 32.56 12.17 -19.21
N PRO A 21 33.34 11.88 -18.16
CA PRO A 21 34.29 10.77 -18.14
C PRO A 21 33.59 9.41 -18.27
N THR A 22 34.06 8.60 -19.21
CA THR A 22 33.66 7.19 -19.36
C THR A 22 34.34 6.30 -18.34
N HIS A 23 33.54 5.66 -17.48
CA HIS A 23 33.82 4.34 -16.90
C HIS A 23 32.56 3.46 -17.05
N PRO A 24 32.70 2.13 -17.10
CA PRO A 24 32.42 1.36 -18.32
C PRO A 24 30.99 0.80 -18.41
N ASN A 25 30.51 0.72 -19.65
CA ASN A 25 29.25 0.11 -20.11
C ASN A 25 28.80 -1.16 -19.35
N ARG A 26 27.53 -1.18 -18.92
CA ARG A 26 26.53 -2.17 -19.41
C ARG A 26 25.12 -1.86 -18.88
N GLY A 27 24.19 -1.64 -19.81
CA GLY A 27 22.75 -1.73 -19.55
C GLY A 27 21.95 -0.48 -19.86
N ARG A 28 21.89 -0.09 -21.14
CA ARG A 28 20.67 0.54 -21.67
C ARG A 28 19.56 -0.52 -21.53
N ALA A 29 18.65 -0.35 -20.58
CA ALA A 29 17.37 -1.04 -20.57
C ALA A 29 16.30 0.05 -20.54
N GLY A 30 15.43 0.04 -21.55
CA GLY A 30 14.35 1.01 -21.65
C GLY A 30 13.52 1.04 -20.38
N PHE A 31 12.99 2.21 -20.04
CA PHE A 31 11.80 2.27 -19.20
C PHE A 31 10.64 1.74 -20.05
N GLY A 32 10.55 0.41 -20.15
CA GLY A 32 9.28 -0.24 -20.40
C GLY A 32 8.30 0.11 -19.27
N PRO A 33 6.99 -0.14 -19.45
CA PRO A 33 6.06 -0.03 -18.33
C PRO A 33 6.66 -0.79 -17.15
N MET A 34 6.76 -0.12 -15.99
CA MET A 34 7.25 -0.75 -14.77
C MET A 34 6.29 -1.91 -14.49
N GLU A 35 6.68 -3.13 -14.86
CA GLU A 35 5.84 -4.31 -14.69
C GLU A 35 5.54 -4.42 -13.20
N GLN A 36 4.27 -4.29 -12.84
CA GLN A 36 3.88 -4.45 -11.46
C GLN A 36 4.16 -5.91 -11.05
N PRO A 37 4.67 -6.15 -9.83
CA PRO A 37 4.93 -7.52 -9.38
C PRO A 37 3.68 -8.39 -9.49
N LEU A 38 3.86 -9.68 -9.74
CA LEU A 38 2.77 -10.62 -10.00
C LEU A 38 1.73 -10.60 -8.87
N ALA A 39 0.44 -10.56 -9.22
CA ALA A 39 -0.62 -10.71 -8.24
C ALA A 39 -0.69 -12.16 -7.76
N LEU A 40 -0.44 -12.40 -6.47
CA LEU A 40 -0.51 -13.73 -5.87
C LEU A 40 -1.97 -14.11 -5.57
N VAL A 41 -2.71 -13.19 -4.95
CA VAL A 41 -4.14 -13.33 -4.66
C VAL A 41 -4.84 -11.98 -4.77
N GLN A 42 -6.14 -12.03 -5.09
CA GLN A 42 -7.03 -10.89 -5.11
C GLN A 42 -8.35 -11.24 -4.41
N PHE A 43 -8.98 -10.25 -3.79
CA PHE A 43 -10.26 -10.41 -3.11
C PHE A 43 -11.02 -9.08 -2.98
N LEU A 44 -12.34 -9.16 -3.09
CA LEU A 44 -13.22 -8.01 -2.89
C LEU A 44 -13.55 -7.85 -1.40
N ILE A 45 -13.44 -6.62 -0.93
CA ILE A 45 -14.05 -6.17 0.33
C ILE A 45 -14.69 -4.84 0.04
N ALA A 46 -15.86 -4.59 0.57
CA ALA A 46 -16.31 -3.21 0.66
C ALA A 46 -16.37 -2.43 -0.67
N GLY A 47 -16.68 -3.07 -1.81
CA GLY A 47 -16.67 -2.42 -3.14
C GLY A 47 -15.27 -2.14 -3.73
N ILE A 48 -14.20 -2.41 -2.99
CA ILE A 48 -12.82 -2.31 -3.45
C ILE A 48 -12.19 -3.70 -3.67
N LEU A 49 -11.26 -3.78 -4.61
CA LEU A 49 -10.47 -4.98 -4.90
C LEU A 49 -9.11 -4.84 -4.22
N VAL A 50 -8.79 -5.76 -3.32
CA VAL A 50 -7.47 -5.81 -2.67
C VAL A 50 -6.60 -6.86 -3.36
N VAL A 51 -5.38 -6.49 -3.72
CA VAL A 51 -4.36 -7.38 -4.30
C VAL A 51 -3.17 -7.53 -3.36
N ILE A 52 -2.71 -8.76 -3.21
CA ILE A 52 -1.41 -9.06 -2.60
C ILE A 52 -0.48 -9.46 -3.74
N ARG A 53 0.61 -8.72 -3.91
CA ARG A 53 1.60 -8.97 -4.97
C ARG A 53 2.83 -9.69 -4.42
N GLU A 54 3.60 -10.29 -5.32
CA GLU A 54 4.89 -10.89 -5.01
C GLU A 54 5.80 -9.89 -4.28
N GLY A 55 6.49 -10.37 -3.24
CA GLY A 55 7.35 -9.58 -2.37
C GLY A 55 6.62 -8.90 -1.20
N THR A 56 5.30 -8.71 -1.25
CA THR A 56 4.54 -8.16 -0.11
C THR A 56 4.66 -9.06 1.12
N VAL A 57 4.53 -10.37 0.94
CA VAL A 57 4.64 -11.32 2.06
C VAL A 57 6.04 -11.31 2.63
N ARG A 58 7.08 -11.38 1.78
CA ARG A 58 8.46 -11.29 2.25
C ARG A 58 8.67 -10.05 3.12
N HIS A 59 8.18 -8.89 2.68
CA HIS A 59 8.27 -7.66 3.47
C HIS A 59 7.54 -7.74 4.82
N ILE A 60 6.34 -8.33 4.87
CA ILE A 60 5.62 -8.52 6.14
C ILE A 60 6.41 -9.43 7.09
N LEU A 61 6.96 -10.53 6.57
CA LEU A 61 7.65 -11.53 7.37
C LEU A 61 8.96 -11.00 7.97
N GLU A 62 9.63 -10.01 7.36
CA GLU A 62 10.84 -9.36 7.91
C GLU A 62 10.66 -8.91 9.37
N LYS A 63 9.45 -8.50 9.77
CA LYS A 63 9.14 -8.06 11.13
C LYS A 63 8.11 -8.93 11.85
N HIS A 64 7.29 -9.67 11.11
CA HIS A 64 6.11 -10.35 11.65
C HIS A 64 6.09 -11.86 11.40
N GLU A 65 7.22 -12.49 11.03
CA GLU A 65 7.24 -13.93 10.72
C GLU A 65 6.65 -14.84 11.83
N LYS A 66 6.88 -14.48 13.10
CA LYS A 66 6.35 -15.24 14.24
C LYS A 66 4.82 -15.37 14.24
N ASP A 67 4.12 -14.41 13.63
CA ASP A 67 2.66 -14.41 13.54
C ASP A 67 2.11 -15.42 12.53
N PHE A 68 2.96 -15.95 11.65
CA PHE A 68 2.61 -16.88 10.57
C PHE A 68 3.27 -18.26 10.71
N LYS A 69 3.84 -18.56 11.89
CA LYS A 69 4.62 -19.79 12.11
C LYS A 69 3.79 -21.06 11.83
N PHE A 70 2.50 -21.05 12.13
CA PHE A 70 1.62 -22.20 11.93
C PHE A 70 1.30 -22.45 10.46
N GLU A 71 1.19 -21.39 9.67
CA GLU A 71 0.91 -21.42 8.24
C GLU A 71 2.15 -21.78 7.44
N ILE A 72 3.31 -21.22 7.81
CA ILE A 72 4.59 -21.44 7.14
C ILE A 72 5.13 -22.86 7.40
N LYS A 73 4.94 -23.41 8.60
CA LYS A 73 5.49 -24.72 9.01
C LYS A 73 6.99 -24.83 8.68
N GLU A 74 7.37 -25.86 7.91
CA GLU A 74 8.75 -26.15 7.46
C GLU A 74 8.94 -25.81 5.97
N ILE A 75 8.15 -24.89 5.41
CA ILE A 75 8.24 -24.50 4.01
C ILE A 75 9.43 -23.54 3.82
N GLU A 76 10.44 -24.01 3.10
CA GLU A 76 11.66 -23.23 2.81
C GLU A 76 11.57 -22.44 1.50
N ASP A 77 10.76 -22.89 0.55
CA ASP A 77 10.68 -22.25 -0.76
C ASP A 77 9.82 -20.97 -0.71
N TRP A 78 10.41 -19.86 -1.17
CA TRP A 78 9.78 -18.55 -1.09
C TRP A 78 8.48 -18.43 -1.90
N PRO A 79 8.39 -18.89 -3.16
CA PRO A 79 7.16 -18.75 -3.93
C PRO A 79 5.94 -19.42 -3.26
N THR A 80 6.10 -20.64 -2.73
CA THR A 80 5.01 -21.34 -2.02
C THR A 80 4.70 -20.65 -0.69
N LYS A 81 5.74 -20.25 0.06
CA LYS A 81 5.59 -19.51 1.33
C LYS A 81 4.80 -18.21 1.12
N GLU A 82 5.11 -17.45 0.08
CA GLU A 82 4.36 -16.23 -0.27
C GLU A 82 2.91 -16.54 -0.62
N HIS A 83 2.65 -17.55 -1.47
CA HIS A 83 1.29 -17.89 -1.88
C HIS A 83 0.41 -18.35 -0.70
N ILE A 84 0.95 -19.16 0.21
CA ILE A 84 0.24 -19.66 1.39
C ILE A 84 -0.08 -18.52 2.36
N VAL A 85 0.90 -17.69 2.69
CA VAL A 85 0.69 -16.58 3.63
C VAL A 85 -0.24 -15.52 3.01
N ALA A 86 -0.11 -15.23 1.72
CA ALA A 86 -1.02 -14.32 1.02
C ALA A 86 -2.46 -14.85 1.05
N SER A 87 -2.65 -16.15 0.79
CA SER A 87 -3.96 -16.81 0.87
C SER A 87 -4.53 -16.79 2.29
N TYR A 88 -3.69 -16.99 3.30
CA TYR A 88 -4.08 -16.89 4.70
C TYR A 88 -4.53 -15.47 5.08
N ILE A 89 -3.78 -14.44 4.69
CA ILE A 89 -4.15 -13.04 4.93
C ILE A 89 -5.48 -12.73 4.26
N LYS A 90 -5.66 -13.11 2.98
CA LYS A 90 -6.93 -12.99 2.27
C LYS A 90 -8.07 -13.63 3.06
N ASN A 91 -7.93 -14.91 3.41
CA ASN A 91 -8.99 -15.64 4.10
C ASN A 91 -9.31 -15.04 5.47
N THR A 92 -8.29 -14.55 6.17
CA THR A 92 -8.44 -13.86 7.47
C THR A 92 -9.29 -12.59 7.34
N ILE A 93 -9.04 -11.78 6.31
CA ILE A 93 -9.79 -10.54 6.07
C ILE A 93 -11.21 -10.85 5.56
N VAL A 94 -11.34 -11.74 4.57
CA VAL A 94 -12.63 -12.08 3.94
C VAL A 94 -13.60 -12.74 4.92
N HIS A 95 -13.11 -13.55 5.86
CA HIS A 95 -13.96 -14.23 6.85
C HIS A 95 -14.04 -13.52 8.19
N ALA A 96 -13.52 -12.30 8.33
CA ALA A 96 -13.71 -11.51 9.54
C ALA A 96 -15.20 -11.13 9.67
N GLY A 97 -15.80 -11.35 10.84
CA GLY A 97 -17.19 -10.93 11.08
C GLY A 97 -17.38 -9.41 11.00
N GLN A 98 -16.35 -8.65 11.38
CA GLN A 98 -16.35 -7.20 11.30
C GLN A 98 -15.00 -6.67 10.82
N LEU A 99 -15.04 -5.74 9.87
CA LEU A 99 -13.91 -4.96 9.40
C LEU A 99 -14.14 -3.47 9.71
N LEU A 100 -13.07 -2.76 10.04
CA LEU A 100 -13.05 -1.31 10.08
C LEU A 100 -12.14 -0.81 8.96
N ILE A 101 -12.65 -0.01 8.04
CA ILE A 101 -11.87 0.65 6.99
C ILE A 101 -11.82 2.15 7.26
N THR A 102 -10.62 2.70 7.36
CA THR A 102 -10.42 4.10 7.72
C THR A 102 -9.18 4.68 7.05
N ASP A 103 -9.19 5.98 6.86
CA ASP A 103 -8.04 6.75 6.43
C ASP A 103 -7.39 7.54 7.60
N GLU A 104 -7.97 7.43 8.79
CA GLU A 104 -7.46 8.04 10.01
C GLU A 104 -6.11 7.44 10.41
N ARG A 105 -5.13 8.29 10.75
CA ARG A 105 -3.77 7.89 11.17
C ARG A 105 -3.02 7.06 10.11
N ARG A 106 -3.41 7.12 8.84
CA ARG A 106 -2.61 6.59 7.74
C ARG A 106 -1.26 7.32 7.67
N SER A 107 -0.19 6.60 7.36
CA SER A 107 1.15 7.17 7.18
C SER A 107 1.44 7.58 5.73
N LYS A 108 0.60 7.18 4.77
CA LYS A 108 0.81 7.38 3.34
C LYS A 108 -0.41 8.01 2.67
N GLU A 109 -0.20 8.92 1.74
CA GLU A 109 -1.28 9.42 0.88
C GLU A 109 -1.86 8.28 0.02
N ASN A 110 -3.13 8.43 -0.39
CA ASN A 110 -3.84 7.42 -1.19
C ASN A 110 -3.88 6.02 -0.57
N SER A 111 -3.75 5.91 0.75
CA SER A 111 -3.85 4.66 1.47
C SER A 111 -5.05 4.63 2.40
N LEU A 112 -5.52 3.41 2.66
CA LEU A 112 -6.51 3.10 3.68
C LEU A 112 -5.91 2.07 4.64
N LEU A 113 -6.49 2.02 5.83
CA LEU A 113 -6.19 1.03 6.85
C LEU A 113 -7.40 0.12 6.99
N ILE A 114 -7.15 -1.20 6.92
CA ILE A 114 -8.14 -2.21 7.31
C ILE A 114 -7.76 -2.68 8.71
N HIS A 115 -8.75 -2.64 9.59
CA HIS A 115 -8.65 -3.03 10.97
C HIS A 115 -9.61 -4.20 11.23
N MET A 116 -9.12 -5.22 11.90
CA MET A 116 -9.97 -6.31 12.39
C MET A 116 -9.41 -6.90 13.66
N ARG A 117 -10.28 -7.55 14.43
CA ARG A 117 -9.90 -8.34 15.58
C ARG A 117 -10.54 -9.71 15.45
N ARG A 118 -9.73 -10.77 15.51
CA ARG A 118 -10.27 -12.12 15.65
C ARG A 118 -10.81 -12.30 17.07
N PRO A 119 -11.89 -13.07 17.28
CA PRO A 119 -12.46 -13.28 18.61
C PRO A 119 -11.43 -13.74 19.66
N VAL A 120 -10.45 -14.55 19.24
CA VAL A 120 -9.39 -15.11 20.11
C VAL A 120 -8.21 -14.17 20.35
N ASP A 121 -8.08 -13.09 19.56
CA ASP A 121 -6.93 -12.19 19.68
C ASP A 121 -7.22 -11.05 20.65
N ARG A 122 -6.19 -10.65 21.40
CA ARG A 122 -6.21 -9.44 22.23
C ARG A 122 -5.84 -8.18 21.44
N MET A 123 -5.13 -8.34 20.34
CA MET A 123 -4.63 -7.27 19.48
C MET A 123 -5.50 -7.13 18.21
N PHE A 124 -5.51 -5.93 17.65
CA PHE A 124 -6.03 -5.70 16.31
C PHE A 124 -4.96 -6.06 15.29
N HIS A 125 -5.41 -6.64 14.18
CA HIS A 125 -4.66 -6.67 12.94
C HIS A 125 -4.92 -5.36 12.21
N ARG A 126 -3.86 -4.73 11.71
CA ARG A 126 -3.92 -3.61 10.78
C ARG A 126 -3.24 -4.00 9.49
N PHE A 127 -3.94 -3.78 8.41
CA PHE A 127 -3.45 -3.95 7.05
C PHE A 127 -3.42 -2.58 6.39
N VAL A 128 -2.28 -2.22 5.80
CA VAL A 128 -2.13 -0.97 5.05
C VAL A 128 -2.34 -1.29 3.58
N ILE A 129 -3.34 -0.67 2.97
CA ILE A 129 -3.62 -0.82 1.55
C ILE A 129 -3.41 0.52 0.83
N THR A 130 -2.74 0.52 -0.32
CA THR A 130 -2.52 1.73 -1.14
C THR A 130 -3.24 1.60 -2.47
N HIS A 131 -3.90 2.67 -2.91
CA HIS A 131 -4.55 2.73 -4.22
C HIS A 131 -3.55 2.47 -5.35
N GLU A 132 -3.90 1.56 -6.27
CA GLU A 132 -3.13 1.33 -7.49
C GLU A 132 -3.83 1.94 -8.72
N ALA A 133 -5.09 1.58 -8.95
CA ALA A 133 -5.88 2.04 -10.10
C ALA A 133 -7.37 1.75 -9.88
N GLY A 134 -8.28 2.61 -10.33
CA GLY A 134 -9.73 2.36 -10.22
C GLY A 134 -10.15 2.04 -8.78
N ASN A 135 -10.72 0.85 -8.57
CA ASN A 135 -11.06 0.29 -7.25
C ASN A 135 -10.02 -0.71 -6.70
N LEU A 136 -8.85 -0.84 -7.34
CA LEU A 136 -7.75 -1.73 -6.96
C LEU A 136 -6.84 -1.08 -5.92
N TYR A 137 -6.58 -1.81 -4.84
CA TYR A 137 -5.68 -1.43 -3.77
C TYR A 137 -4.68 -2.55 -3.48
N ARG A 138 -3.40 -2.21 -3.37
CA ARG A 138 -2.34 -3.14 -2.99
C ARG A 138 -2.17 -3.22 -1.49
N LEU A 139 -2.11 -4.43 -0.95
CA LEU A 139 -1.58 -4.66 0.39
C LEU A 139 -0.09 -4.34 0.44
N GLU A 140 0.27 -3.32 1.22
CA GLU A 140 1.66 -2.91 1.43
C GLU A 140 2.31 -3.70 2.57
N THR A 141 1.60 -3.77 3.70
CA THR A 141 2.12 -4.37 4.93
C THR A 141 0.98 -4.71 5.89
N ALA A 142 1.30 -5.53 6.89
CA ALA A 142 0.38 -5.98 7.93
C ALA A 142 1.12 -6.08 9.27
N PHE A 143 0.45 -5.67 10.35
CA PHE A 143 1.02 -5.78 11.70
C PHE A 143 -0.07 -5.80 12.78
N LYS A 144 0.30 -6.25 13.97
CA LYS A 144 -0.58 -6.25 15.16
C LYS A 144 -0.36 -5.00 16.00
N LEU A 145 -1.44 -4.46 16.56
CA LEU A 145 -1.40 -3.35 17.49
C LEU A 145 -2.35 -3.61 18.67
N TYR A 146 -2.02 -3.04 19.83
CA TYR A 146 -2.97 -3.02 20.94
C TYR A 146 -4.23 -2.23 20.57
N PRO A 147 -5.40 -2.64 21.07
CA PRO A 147 -6.60 -1.84 20.96
C PRO A 147 -6.34 -0.43 21.48
N ASP A 148 -6.59 0.55 20.64
CA ASP A 148 -6.84 1.90 21.12
C ASP A 148 -8.35 1.99 21.34
N GLU A 149 -8.80 1.95 22.60
CA GLU A 149 -10.23 1.99 22.94
C GLU A 149 -10.91 3.24 22.39
N SER A 150 -10.18 4.35 22.23
CA SER A 150 -10.70 5.57 21.61
C SER A 150 -10.99 5.41 20.11
N LEU A 151 -10.25 4.51 19.45
CA LEU A 151 -10.43 4.16 18.06
C LEU A 151 -11.77 3.42 17.92
N LEU A 152 -11.97 2.33 18.67
CA LEU A 152 -13.19 1.51 18.57
C LEU A 152 -14.46 2.24 19.00
N THR A 153 -14.42 2.93 20.14
CA THR A 153 -15.59 3.67 20.65
C THR A 153 -15.96 4.84 19.75
N GLY A 154 -14.98 5.46 19.09
CA GLY A 154 -15.19 6.59 18.17
C GLY A 154 -15.87 6.22 16.85
N TYR A 155 -16.02 4.93 16.54
CA TYR A 155 -16.60 4.43 15.27
C TYR A 155 -18.00 3.84 15.41
N MET A 156 -18.47 3.64 16.65
CA MET A 156 -19.86 3.29 16.95
C MET A 156 -20.78 4.38 16.40
N GLY A 157 -21.55 4.08 15.35
CA GLY A 157 -22.50 4.99 14.70
C GLY A 157 -22.03 5.63 13.38
N ARG A 158 -20.87 5.26 12.84
CA ARG A 158 -20.43 5.69 11.49
C ARG A 158 -20.88 4.68 10.42
N CYS A 159 -20.95 5.14 9.15
CA CYS A 159 -21.51 4.43 8.00
C CYS A 159 -21.18 2.92 7.99
N LEU A 160 -22.23 2.11 8.09
CA LEU A 160 -22.25 0.66 8.09
C LEU A 160 -22.59 0.19 6.67
N VAL A 161 -21.68 -0.53 6.02
CA VAL A 161 -21.97 -1.22 4.76
C VAL A 161 -21.92 -2.72 5.01
N GLN A 162 -22.96 -3.43 4.58
CA GLN A 162 -23.09 -4.87 4.75
C GLN A 162 -22.88 -5.57 3.40
N TYR A 163 -22.06 -6.63 3.38
CA TYR A 163 -21.75 -7.40 2.16
C TYR A 163 -22.31 -8.83 2.21
N ASP A 164 -22.66 -9.34 1.03
CA ASP A 164 -23.43 -10.57 0.83
C ASP A 164 -22.57 -11.86 0.78
N HIS A 165 -21.54 -11.94 1.63
CA HIS A 165 -20.72 -13.14 1.83
C HIS A 165 -20.80 -13.62 3.29
N GLY A 166 -22.03 -13.68 3.81
CA GLY A 166 -22.31 -14.07 5.20
C GLY A 166 -22.04 -12.93 6.18
N VAL A 167 -23.03 -12.04 6.35
CA VAL A 167 -23.15 -11.05 7.45
C VAL A 167 -21.85 -10.31 7.86
N GLN A 168 -20.88 -10.13 6.95
CA GLN A 168 -19.67 -9.36 7.25
C GLN A 168 -20.06 -7.88 7.32
N GLU A 169 -19.83 -7.29 8.49
CA GLU A 169 -20.05 -5.87 8.73
C GLU A 169 -18.79 -5.08 8.41
N VAL A 170 -18.90 -4.10 7.52
CA VAL A 170 -17.82 -3.15 7.27
C VAL A 170 -18.19 -1.80 7.87
N LEU A 171 -17.49 -1.45 8.94
CA LEU A 171 -17.53 -0.12 9.54
C LEU A 171 -16.56 0.79 8.81
N THR A 172 -16.99 2.00 8.52
CA THR A 172 -16.11 3.00 7.94
C THR A 172 -16.03 4.23 8.82
N ALA A 173 -14.82 4.73 8.97
CA ALA A 173 -14.59 5.96 9.70
C ALA A 173 -13.73 6.87 8.88
N ALA A 174 -14.36 7.83 8.20
CA ALA A 174 -13.62 8.99 7.73
C ALA A 174 -13.27 9.84 8.95
N LYS A 175 -11.98 10.09 9.19
CA LYS A 175 -11.57 11.26 9.95
C LYS A 175 -10.64 12.03 9.06
N VAL A 176 -11.10 13.24 8.73
CA VAL A 176 -10.49 14.18 7.80
C VAL A 176 -10.84 13.86 6.35
N ASP A 177 -11.61 14.80 5.81
CA ASP A 177 -11.90 14.99 4.40
C ASP A 177 -13.05 14.13 3.82
N TRP A 178 -14.23 14.74 3.77
CA TRP A 178 -15.31 14.39 2.84
C TRP A 178 -14.85 14.33 1.37
N ARG A 179 -13.61 14.76 1.07
CA ARG A 179 -12.95 14.68 -0.23
C ARG A 179 -12.06 13.45 -0.41
N ASN A 180 -11.86 12.57 0.58
CA ASN A 180 -11.05 11.37 0.35
C ASN A 180 -11.82 10.40 -0.56
N PRO A 181 -11.47 10.30 -1.86
CA PRO A 181 -12.27 9.54 -2.81
C PRO A 181 -12.19 8.03 -2.53
N HIS A 182 -11.19 7.58 -1.75
CA HIS A 182 -10.96 6.18 -1.43
C HIS A 182 -11.98 5.65 -0.43
N ILE A 183 -12.34 6.43 0.61
CA ILE A 183 -13.41 6.04 1.54
C ILE A 183 -14.77 6.04 0.84
N ALA A 184 -15.03 6.99 -0.04
CA ALA A 184 -16.28 7.04 -0.80
C ALA A 184 -16.42 5.86 -1.80
N ARG A 185 -15.30 5.34 -2.35
CA ARG A 185 -15.32 4.07 -3.11
C ARG A 185 -15.76 2.90 -2.24
N VAL A 186 -15.33 2.87 -0.98
CA VAL A 186 -15.75 1.85 0.00
C VAL A 186 -17.26 1.91 0.25
N HIS A 187 -17.86 3.09 0.16
CA HIS A 187 -19.31 3.30 0.33
C HIS A 187 -20.13 2.97 -0.92
N GLY A 188 -19.50 2.64 -2.05
CA GLY A 188 -20.20 2.51 -3.34
C GLY A 188 -20.70 3.85 -3.92
N CYS A 189 -20.24 4.98 -3.37
CA CYS A 189 -20.66 6.33 -3.79
C CYS A 189 -19.96 6.82 -5.07
N TYR A 190 -18.95 6.10 -5.55
CA TYR A 190 -18.38 6.27 -6.88
C TYR A 190 -18.65 5.02 -7.70
N SER A 191 -19.73 5.07 -8.46
CA SER A 191 -19.90 4.27 -9.68
C SER A 191 -19.55 5.16 -10.87
N LEU A 192 -19.01 4.53 -11.92
CA LEU A 192 -18.50 5.06 -13.21
C LEU A 192 -16.97 5.10 -13.32
#